data_AF-U4L7K2-F1
#
_entry.id   AF-U4L7K2-F1
#
_cell.length_a   1.000
_cell.length_b   1.000
_cell.length_c   1.000
_cell.angle_alpha   90.00
_cell.angle_beta   90.00
_cell.angle_gamma   90.00
#
_symmetry.space_group_name_H-M   'P 1'
#
loop_
_entity.id
_entity.type
_entity.pdbx_description
1 polymer ?
#
loop_
_entity_poly.entity_id
_entity_poly.type
_entity_poly.pdbx_seq_one_letter_code
_entity_poly.pdbx_strand_id
1 'polypeptide(L)'
;MSDTPTSKENNPSTDEVPTTTNPDTPAIPTPSKPSAHEAKLASLNKSNASLAAHVEELKAAHDAAIKKLKNPEAKGVDTVKRHIHLLHEYNEVRDVALGLMGLVAESRGEPVKRVMEECGIESSERD
;
A
#
# COMPACT_ATOMS: atom_id res chain seq x y z
N MET A 1 -43.56 20.84 -18.05
CA MET A 1 -44.17 21.98 -18.76
C MET A 1 -45.16 22.63 -17.83
N SER A 2 -44.80 23.76 -17.22
CA SER A 2 -45.71 24.74 -16.62
C SER A 2 -44.86 25.95 -16.24
N ASP A 3 -45.00 27.00 -17.04
CA ASP A 3 -44.32 28.29 -16.96
C ASP A 3 -44.72 29.14 -15.74
N THR A 4 -43.81 30.05 -15.44
CA THR A 4 -43.86 31.22 -14.54
C THR A 4 -45.13 32.07 -14.68
N PRO A 5 -45.40 32.97 -13.71
CA PRO A 5 -45.67 34.35 -14.11
C PRO A 5 -44.79 35.38 -13.39
N THR A 6 -44.29 36.29 -14.21
CA THR A 6 -43.59 37.55 -13.92
C THR A 6 -44.52 38.58 -13.25
N SER A 7 -44.00 39.31 -12.26
CA SER A 7 -44.46 40.67 -11.95
C SER A 7 -43.30 41.66 -12.16
N LYS A 8 -43.53 42.63 -13.04
CA LYS A 8 -42.72 43.83 -13.27
C LYS A 8 -43.29 44.95 -12.41
N GLU A 9 -42.45 45.76 -11.76
CA GLU A 9 -42.74 47.19 -11.50
C GLU A 9 -41.43 47.92 -11.17
N ASN A 10 -40.84 48.62 -12.14
CA ASN A 10 -40.87 50.08 -12.37
C ASN A 10 -39.68 50.83 -11.76
N ASN A 11 -38.82 51.30 -12.66
CA ASN A 11 -37.85 52.38 -12.46
C ASN A 11 -38.55 53.72 -12.82
N PRO A 12 -38.09 54.89 -12.35
CA PRO A 12 -37.28 55.69 -13.27
C PRO A 12 -36.15 56.53 -12.63
N SER A 13 -35.00 56.49 -13.32
CA SER A 13 -34.13 57.60 -13.79
C SER A 13 -33.97 58.88 -12.95
N THR A 14 -32.72 59.29 -12.69
CA THR A 14 -32.21 60.63 -13.09
C THR A 14 -30.68 60.59 -13.22
N ASP A 15 -30.21 61.21 -14.30
CA ASP A 15 -28.85 61.35 -14.82
C ASP A 15 -27.81 62.01 -13.89
N GLU A 16 -26.53 61.66 -14.06
CA GLU A 16 -25.50 62.56 -14.62
C GLU A 16 -24.09 61.91 -14.52
N VAL A 17 -23.38 61.94 -15.66
CA VAL A 17 -21.94 61.66 -15.78
C VAL A 17 -21.22 63.02 -15.77
N PRO A 18 -20.05 63.16 -15.12
CA PRO A 18 -18.88 63.45 -15.94
C PRO A 18 -17.64 62.66 -15.53
N THR A 19 -17.00 62.11 -16.56
CA THR A 19 -15.59 61.68 -16.63
C THR A 19 -14.66 62.70 -15.96
N THR A 20 -13.75 62.24 -15.10
CA THR A 20 -12.48 62.93 -14.85
C THR A 20 -11.34 61.92 -14.94
N THR A 21 -10.63 62.04 -16.04
CA THR A 21 -9.29 61.56 -16.35
C THR A 21 -8.31 61.96 -15.23
N ASN A 22 -7.46 61.03 -14.78
CA ASN A 22 -6.01 61.28 -14.72
C ASN A 22 -5.19 59.97 -14.62
N PRO A 23 -3.97 59.97 -15.17
CA PRO A 23 -3.14 58.79 -15.41
C PRO A 23 -2.02 58.61 -14.36
N ASP A 24 -1.38 57.44 -14.40
CA ASP A 24 -0.09 57.10 -13.78
C ASP A 24 0.00 57.10 -12.24
N THR A 25 -0.06 55.91 -11.64
CA THR A 25 0.87 55.53 -10.56
C THR A 25 1.14 54.01 -10.60
N PRO A 26 2.40 53.54 -10.53
CA PRO A 26 2.77 52.15 -10.83
C PRO A 26 2.37 51.15 -9.74
N ALA A 27 2.00 49.96 -10.19
CA ALA A 27 1.80 48.77 -9.39
C ALA A 27 2.98 48.49 -8.43
N ILE A 28 2.64 48.34 -7.15
CA ILE A 28 3.46 47.59 -6.19
C ILE A 28 2.56 46.46 -5.67
N PRO A 29 2.78 45.19 -6.07
CA PRO A 29 2.11 44.07 -5.44
C PRO A 29 2.67 43.90 -4.02
N THR A 30 1.88 44.31 -3.02
CA THR A 30 2.13 43.98 -1.62
C THR A 30 2.11 42.46 -1.42
N PRO A 31 3.13 41.85 -0.77
CA PRO A 31 3.10 40.42 -0.46
C PRO A 31 2.08 40.17 0.66
N SER A 32 0.84 39.85 0.29
CA SER A 32 -0.17 39.40 1.24
C SER A 32 0.24 38.03 1.77
N LYS A 33 0.52 37.96 3.08
CA LYS A 33 0.78 36.72 3.83
C LYS A 33 -0.35 35.71 3.51
N PRO A 34 -0.03 34.46 3.14
CA PRO A 34 -1.06 33.49 2.75
C PRO A 34 -2.05 33.32 3.88
N SER A 35 -3.35 33.39 3.56
CA SER A 35 -4.39 33.12 4.55
C SER A 35 -4.18 31.71 5.13
N ALA A 36 -4.57 31.47 6.39
CA ALA A 36 -4.42 30.16 7.01
C ALA A 36 -5.05 29.02 6.18
N HIS A 37 -6.09 29.34 5.41
CA HIS A 37 -6.73 28.43 4.47
C HIS A 37 -5.84 28.11 3.26
N GLU A 38 -5.20 29.10 2.67
CA GLU A 38 -4.28 28.93 1.54
C GLU A 38 -3.01 28.18 1.93
N ALA A 39 -2.45 28.46 3.11
CA ALA A 39 -1.32 27.71 3.67
C ALA A 39 -1.70 26.23 3.91
N LYS A 40 -2.92 25.98 4.40
CA LYS A 40 -3.44 24.61 4.58
C LYS A 40 -3.66 23.91 3.23
N LEU A 41 -4.20 24.61 2.23
CA LEU A 41 -4.39 24.07 0.88
C LEU A 41 -3.05 23.73 0.22
N ALA A 42 -2.05 24.60 0.33
CA ALA A 42 -0.69 24.35 -0.15
C ALA A 42 -0.05 23.15 0.55
N SER A 43 -0.23 23.03 1.88
CA SER A 43 0.24 21.89 2.64
C SER A 43 -0.44 20.58 2.20
N LEU A 44 -1.76 20.58 2.00
CA LEU A 44 -2.50 19.42 1.52
C LEU A 44 -2.08 19.02 0.11
N ASN A 45 -1.89 19.98 -0.80
CA ASN A 45 -1.40 19.71 -2.15
C ASN A 45 0.02 19.12 -2.13
N LYS A 46 0.90 19.62 -1.24
CA LYS A 46 2.23 19.06 -1.06
C LYS A 46 2.18 17.62 -0.52
N SER A 47 1.33 17.37 0.47
CA SER A 47 1.11 16.01 1.00
C SER A 47 0.55 15.07 -0.05
N ASN A 48 -0.41 15.51 -0.87
CA ASN A 48 -0.96 14.73 -1.97
C ASN A 48 0.10 14.43 -3.03
N ALA A 49 0.93 15.41 -3.41
CA ALA A 49 2.02 15.21 -4.35
C ALA A 49 3.06 14.21 -3.80
N SER A 50 3.41 14.32 -2.51
CA SER A 50 4.31 13.37 -1.86
C SER A 50 3.71 11.96 -1.81
N LEU A 51 2.42 11.84 -1.51
CA LEU A 51 1.75 10.55 -1.42
C LEU A 51 1.61 9.89 -2.80
N ALA A 52 1.29 10.68 -3.82
CA ALA A 52 1.25 10.23 -5.20
C ALA A 52 2.62 9.74 -5.68
N ALA A 53 3.70 10.48 -5.36
CA ALA A 53 5.06 10.05 -5.68
C ALA A 53 5.41 8.70 -5.01
N HIS A 54 5.05 8.53 -3.72
CA HIS A 54 5.32 7.28 -3.01
C HIS A 54 4.50 6.10 -3.55
N VAL A 55 3.26 6.34 -3.97
CA VAL A 55 2.42 5.31 -4.62
C VAL A 55 3.07 4.83 -5.93
N GLU A 56 3.58 5.74 -6.75
CA GLU A 56 4.24 5.38 -8.00
C GLU A 56 5.57 4.63 -7.77
N GLU A 57 6.36 5.07 -6.79
CA GLU A 57 7.57 4.36 -6.36
C GLU A 57 7.25 2.92 -5.92
N LEU A 58 6.23 2.75 -5.07
CA LEU A 58 5.88 1.44 -4.52
C LEU A 58 5.31 0.50 -5.59
N LYS A 59 4.54 1.02 -6.54
CA LYS A 59 4.08 0.27 -7.72
C LYS A 59 5.25 -0.19 -8.58
N ALA A 60 6.19 0.70 -8.87
CA ALA A 60 7.37 0.35 -9.66
C ALA A 60 8.21 -0.75 -8.98
N ALA A 61 8.39 -0.66 -7.65
CA ALA A 61 9.07 -1.69 -6.87
C ALA A 61 8.31 -3.03 -6.90
N HIS A 62 6.98 -3.00 -6.76
CA HIS A 62 6.12 -4.17 -6.83
C HIS A 62 6.22 -4.88 -8.19
N ASP A 63 6.16 -4.13 -9.30
CA ASP A 63 6.22 -4.69 -10.65
C ASP A 63 7.62 -5.26 -10.96
N ALA A 64 8.67 -4.58 -10.49
CA ALA A 64 10.04 -5.10 -10.55
C ALA A 64 10.21 -6.41 -9.76
N ALA A 65 9.52 -6.56 -8.62
CA ALA A 65 9.53 -7.78 -7.83
C ALA A 65 8.77 -8.92 -8.54
N ILE A 66 7.60 -8.66 -9.12
CA ILE A 66 6.84 -9.66 -9.87
C ILE A 66 7.64 -10.19 -11.06
N LYS A 67 8.38 -9.33 -11.76
CA LYS A 67 9.22 -9.74 -12.89
C LYS A 67 10.33 -10.74 -12.52
N LYS A 68 10.75 -10.77 -11.25
CA LYS A 68 11.76 -11.72 -10.74
C LYS A 68 11.15 -13.09 -10.41
N LEU A 69 9.82 -13.20 -10.32
CA LEU A 69 9.16 -14.46 -10.00
C LEU A 69 9.10 -15.37 -11.22
N LYS A 70 9.46 -16.65 -11.03
CA LYS A 70 9.35 -17.68 -12.07
C LYS A 70 7.90 -17.95 -12.48
N ASN A 71 6.95 -17.76 -11.55
CA ASN A 71 5.53 -17.83 -11.82
C ASN A 71 4.87 -16.49 -11.43
N PRO A 72 4.72 -15.56 -12.39
CA PRO A 72 4.14 -14.24 -12.12
C PRO A 72 2.60 -14.26 -11.99
N GLU A 73 1.91 -15.31 -12.46
CA GLU A 73 0.44 -15.35 -12.56
C GLU A 73 -0.24 -15.27 -11.18
N ALA A 74 0.36 -15.89 -10.17
CA ALA A 74 -0.10 -15.83 -8.78
C ALA A 74 0.62 -14.77 -7.93
N LYS A 75 1.44 -13.91 -8.54
CA LYS A 75 2.33 -12.94 -7.84
C LYS A 75 3.14 -13.57 -6.70
N GLY A 76 3.45 -14.86 -6.81
CA GLY A 76 4.17 -15.64 -5.80
C GLY A 76 3.36 -16.00 -4.54
N VAL A 77 2.14 -15.49 -4.37
CA VAL A 77 1.31 -15.72 -3.16
C VAL A 77 0.97 -17.20 -3.00
N ASP A 78 0.55 -17.85 -4.07
CA ASP A 78 0.17 -19.27 -4.02
C ASP A 78 1.38 -20.17 -3.81
N THR A 79 2.53 -19.83 -4.39
CA THR A 79 3.79 -20.55 -4.15
C THR A 79 4.20 -20.48 -2.69
N VAL A 80 4.15 -19.28 -2.08
CA VAL A 80 4.49 -19.08 -0.66
C VAL A 80 3.51 -19.82 0.23
N LYS A 81 2.20 -19.70 -0.01
CA LYS A 81 1.17 -20.44 0.76
C LYS A 81 1.37 -21.95 0.67
N ARG A 82 1.59 -22.48 -0.53
CA ARG A 82 1.85 -23.91 -0.74
C ARG A 82 3.12 -24.35 -0.01
N HIS A 83 4.17 -23.54 -0.03
CA HIS A 83 5.42 -23.86 0.65
C HIS A 83 5.25 -23.86 2.18
N ILE A 84 4.55 -22.86 2.74
CA ILE A 84 4.22 -22.80 4.18
C ILE A 84 3.44 -24.05 4.60
N HIS A 85 2.44 -24.45 3.81
CA HIS A 85 1.65 -25.64 4.10
C HIS A 85 2.51 -26.91 4.11
N LEU A 86 3.32 -27.12 3.07
CA LEU A 86 4.21 -28.28 2.99
C LEU A 86 5.25 -28.32 4.12
N LEU A 87 5.78 -27.17 4.53
CA LEU A 87 6.70 -27.09 5.66
C LEU A 87 6.03 -27.45 6.98
N HIS A 88 4.81 -26.96 7.23
CA HIS A 88 4.06 -27.33 8.42
C HIS A 88 3.74 -28.83 8.42
N GLU A 89 3.21 -29.35 7.32
CA GLU A 89 2.88 -30.77 7.19
C GLU A 89 4.13 -31.66 7.40
N TYR A 90 5.27 -31.29 6.80
CA TYR A 90 6.53 -31.98 7.03
C TYR A 90 6.96 -31.94 8.50
N ASN A 91 6.94 -30.77 9.14
CA ASN A 91 7.33 -30.63 10.54
C ASN A 91 6.42 -31.45 11.45
N GLU A 92 5.11 -31.40 11.26
CA GLU A 92 4.14 -32.17 12.04
C GLU A 92 4.40 -33.67 11.93
N VAL A 93 4.56 -34.19 10.70
CA VAL A 93 4.85 -35.62 10.48
C VAL A 93 6.20 -36.01 11.08
N ARG A 94 7.24 -35.18 10.87
CA ARG A 94 8.58 -35.44 11.42
C ARG A 94 8.54 -35.51 12.94
N ASP A 95 7.88 -34.55 13.60
CA ASP A 95 7.87 -34.46 15.05
C ASP A 95 7.11 -35.65 15.67
N VAL A 96 6.00 -36.09 15.07
CA VAL A 96 5.29 -37.31 15.47
C VAL A 96 6.18 -38.54 15.26
N ALA A 97 6.83 -38.66 14.10
CA ALA A 97 7.69 -39.79 13.80
C ALA A 97 8.87 -39.88 14.79
N LEU A 98 9.51 -38.76 15.09
CA LEU A 98 10.60 -38.68 16.07
C LEU A 98 10.13 -39.04 17.48
N GLY A 99 8.93 -38.58 17.89
CA GLY A 99 8.33 -38.96 19.16
C GLY A 99 8.11 -40.46 19.26
N LEU A 100 7.54 -41.08 18.23
CA LEU A 100 7.33 -42.53 18.18
C LEU A 100 8.64 -43.31 18.17
N MET A 101 9.64 -42.86 17.40
CA MET A 101 10.97 -43.47 17.40
C MET A 101 11.65 -43.35 18.76
N GLY A 102 11.45 -42.24 19.48
CA GLY A 102 11.91 -42.07 20.86
C GLY A 102 11.35 -43.14 21.80
N LEU A 103 10.04 -43.39 21.73
CA LEU A 103 9.39 -44.44 22.51
C LEU A 103 9.88 -45.85 22.16
N VAL A 104 10.09 -46.13 20.87
CA VAL A 104 10.64 -47.41 20.42
C VAL A 104 12.07 -47.60 20.91
N ALA A 105 12.90 -46.57 20.79
CA ALA A 105 14.28 -46.57 21.25
C ALA A 105 14.37 -46.82 22.77
N GLU A 106 13.53 -46.14 23.56
CA GLU A 106 13.42 -46.35 25.00
C GLU A 106 13.00 -47.79 25.34
N SER A 107 12.01 -48.35 24.64
CA SER A 107 11.54 -49.72 24.88
C SER A 107 12.61 -50.79 24.58
N ARG A 108 13.53 -50.50 23.64
CA ARG A 108 14.63 -51.39 23.25
C ARG A 108 15.91 -51.15 24.05
N GLY A 109 16.01 -50.04 24.78
CA GLY A 109 17.25 -49.60 25.41
C GLY A 109 18.33 -49.21 24.40
N GLU A 110 17.94 -48.84 23.18
CA GLU A 110 18.85 -48.48 22.09
C GLU A 110 18.81 -46.97 21.83
N PRO A 111 19.90 -46.37 21.29
CA PRO A 111 19.87 -44.96 20.92
C PRO A 111 18.91 -44.73 19.74
N VAL A 112 18.16 -43.63 19.78
CA VAL A 112 17.22 -43.21 18.71
C VAL A 112 17.88 -43.24 17.33
N LYS A 113 19.16 -42.88 17.24
CA LYS A 113 19.95 -42.93 16.01
C LYS A 113 19.96 -44.32 15.35
N ARG A 114 20.08 -45.38 16.14
CA ARG A 114 20.08 -46.77 15.63
C ARG A 114 18.70 -47.14 15.06
N VAL A 115 17.64 -46.72 15.74
CA VAL A 115 16.25 -46.92 15.26
C VAL A 115 16.01 -46.14 13.96
N MET A 116 16.54 -44.92 13.83
CA MET A 116 16.47 -44.15 12.58
C MET A 116 17.20 -44.82 11.42
N GLU A 117 18.40 -45.35 11.66
CA GLU A 117 19.19 -46.10 10.67
C GLU A 117 18.44 -47.36 10.21
N GLU A 118 17.81 -48.09 11.13
CA GLU A 118 16.94 -49.25 10.81
C GLU A 118 15.70 -48.85 9.99
N CYS A 119 15.14 -47.66 10.25
CA CYS A 119 14.03 -47.10 9.49
C CYS A 119 14.46 -46.47 8.15
N GLY A 120 15.75 -46.51 7.79
CA GLY A 120 16.27 -45.95 6.54
C GLY A 120 16.28 -44.41 6.52
N ILE A 121 16.21 -43.77 7.68
CA ILE A 121 16.24 -42.31 7.82
C ILE A 121 17.69 -41.88 8.00
N GLU A 122 18.33 -41.46 6.91
CA GLU A 122 19.65 -40.83 6.99
C GLU A 122 19.48 -39.42 7.58
N SER A 123 20.27 -39.10 8.61
CA SER A 123 20.40 -37.71 9.10
C SER A 123 21.13 -36.89 8.03
N SER A 124 20.40 -36.46 7.01
CA SER A 124 20.93 -35.55 5.99
C SER A 124 21.07 -34.15 6.59
N GLU A 125 22.06 -33.97 7.45
CA GLU A 125 22.43 -32.67 7.98
C GLU A 125 23.95 -32.55 7.97
N ARG A 126 24.46 -32.09 6.84
CA ARG A 126 25.75 -31.41 6.70
C ARG A 126 25.82 -30.79 5.30
N ASP A 127 25.61 -29.48 5.27
CA ASP A 127 26.41 -28.49 4.54
C ASP A 127 26.19 -27.11 5.17
#